data_AF-A0A7I8CY95-F1
#
_entry.id   AF-A0A7I8CY95-F1
#
_cell.length_a   1.000
_cell.length_b   1.000
_cell.length_c   1.000
_cell.angle_alpha   90.00
_cell.angle_beta   90.00
_cell.angle_gamma   90.00
#
_symmetry.space_group_name_H-M   'P 1'
#
loop_
_entity.id
_entity.type
_entity.pdbx_description
1 polymer ?
#
loop_
_entity_poly.entity_id
_entity_poly.type
_entity_poly.pdbx_seq_one_letter_code
_entity_poly.pdbx_strand_id
1 'polypeptide(L)'
;MMAMSREGFEAKVGAVLRDHGVGTTADLTDELVAYWTGRRVAYVLINDAPSGSSYEEFVMDDAQWRIWLSWLEAWIDSPTFSVRPEVHDWLAEEPPADAGE
;
A
#
# COMPACT_ATOMS: atom_id res chain seq x y z
N MET A 1 4.40 16.60 20.01
CA MET A 1 3.73 16.16 18.76
C MET A 1 3.26 14.74 19.01
N MET A 2 1.98 14.43 18.80
CA MET A 2 1.52 13.04 18.88
C MET A 2 2.06 12.31 17.64
N ALA A 3 2.80 11.22 17.85
CA ALA A 3 3.29 10.37 16.78
C ALA A 3 2.11 9.86 15.95
N MET A 4 2.27 9.83 14.63
CA MET A 4 1.28 9.26 13.74
C MET A 4 1.02 7.78 14.06
N SER A 5 -0.25 7.36 14.12
CA SER A 5 -0.61 5.94 14.20
C SER A 5 -0.67 5.30 12.81
N ARG A 6 -0.45 3.97 12.74
CA ARG A 6 -0.58 3.20 11.49
C ARG A 6 -1.94 3.40 10.84
N GLU A 7 -3.00 3.26 11.63
CA GLU A 7 -4.38 3.45 11.17
C GLU A 7 -4.61 4.88 10.65
N GLY A 8 -4.02 5.90 11.28
CA GLY A 8 -4.10 7.27 10.81
C GLY A 8 -3.36 7.50 9.49
N PHE A 9 -2.29 6.74 9.24
CA PHE A 9 -1.54 6.77 7.98
C PHE A 9 -2.31 6.10 6.86
N GLU A 10 -2.79 4.89 7.12
CA GLU A 10 -3.61 4.12 6.19
C GLU A 10 -4.90 4.87 5.83
N ALA A 11 -5.52 5.55 6.79
CA ALA A 11 -6.70 6.38 6.53
C ALA A 11 -6.40 7.53 5.55
N LYS A 12 -5.26 8.22 5.73
CA LYS A 12 -4.86 9.33 4.84
C LYS A 12 -4.51 8.82 3.44
N VAL A 13 -3.64 7.82 3.37
CA VAL A 13 -3.21 7.23 2.10
C VAL A 13 -4.40 6.62 1.36
N GLY A 14 -5.23 5.85 2.06
CA GLY A 14 -6.43 5.24 1.50
C GLY A 14 -7.44 6.25 0.98
N ALA A 15 -7.60 7.41 1.63
CA ALA A 15 -8.46 8.48 1.13
C ALA A 15 -7.97 9.03 -0.21
N VAL A 16 -6.66 9.25 -0.36
CA VAL A 16 -6.06 9.72 -1.62
C VAL A 16 -6.17 8.66 -2.70
N LEU A 17 -5.77 7.43 -2.41
CA LEU A 17 -5.84 6.32 -3.39
C LEU A 17 -7.27 6.07 -3.87
N ARG A 18 -8.25 6.15 -2.97
CA ARG A 18 -9.66 6.02 -3.30
C ARG A 18 -10.14 7.13 -4.24
N ASP A 19 -9.68 8.36 -4.05
CA ASP A 19 -10.04 9.51 -4.89
C ASP A 19 -9.45 9.39 -6.31
N HIS A 20 -8.20 8.95 -6.40
CA HIS A 20 -7.53 8.68 -7.68
C HIS A 20 -8.13 7.48 -8.44
N GLY A 21 -8.65 6.49 -7.72
CA GLY A 21 -9.30 5.31 -8.28
C GLY A 21 -8.37 4.10 -8.43
N VAL A 22 -8.95 3.00 -8.92
CA VAL A 22 -8.28 1.70 -9.09
C VAL A 22 -7.09 1.83 -10.04
N GLY A 23 -6.01 1.11 -9.75
CA GLY A 23 -4.78 1.15 -10.53
C GLY A 23 -3.78 2.20 -10.05
N THR A 24 -4.11 3.00 -9.04
CA THR A 24 -3.16 3.94 -8.43
C THR A 24 -2.53 3.32 -7.19
N THR A 25 -1.23 3.53 -7.03
CA THR A 25 -0.43 3.09 -5.89
C THR A 25 0.28 4.28 -5.25
N ALA A 26 0.50 4.19 -3.94
CA ALA A 26 1.39 5.05 -3.19
C ALA A 26 2.76 4.37 -3.12
N ASP A 27 3.76 4.97 -3.75
CA ASP A 27 5.11 4.41 -3.78
C ASP A 27 5.82 4.80 -2.49
N LEU A 28 5.87 3.86 -1.54
CA LEU A 28 6.56 4.07 -0.27
C LEU A 28 8.06 4.01 -0.52
N THR A 29 8.54 2.94 -1.14
CA THR A 29 9.92 2.80 -1.61
C THR A 29 9.92 2.35 -3.07
N ASP A 30 11.10 2.14 -3.66
CA ASP A 30 11.23 1.56 -5.00
C ASP A 30 10.63 0.14 -5.07
N GLU A 31 10.66 -0.58 -3.96
CA GLU A 31 10.26 -1.99 -3.85
C GLU A 31 8.96 -2.17 -3.05
N LEU A 32 8.41 -1.15 -2.41
CA LEU A 32 7.22 -1.27 -1.58
C LEU A 32 6.17 -0.25 -1.97
N VAL A 33 5.00 -0.74 -2.35
CA VAL A 33 3.85 0.10 -2.73
C VAL A 33 2.64 -0.21 -1.86
N ALA A 34 1.83 0.82 -1.62
CA ALA A 34 0.52 0.70 -1.00
C ALA A 34 -0.59 0.92 -2.04
N TYR A 35 -1.66 0.13 -2.00
CA TYR A 35 -2.79 0.25 -2.90
C TYR A 35 -4.12 0.11 -2.14
N TRP A 36 -5.19 0.64 -2.74
CA TRP A 36 -6.53 0.58 -2.16
C TRP A 36 -7.26 -0.67 -2.63
N THR A 37 -7.69 -1.52 -1.70
CA THR A 37 -8.39 -2.77 -2.03
C THR A 37 -9.90 -2.61 -2.27
N GLY A 38 -10.41 -1.38 -2.15
CA GLY A 38 -11.85 -1.13 -2.04
C GLY A 38 -12.33 -1.06 -0.58
N ARG A 39 -11.54 -1.58 0.37
CA ARG A 39 -11.90 -1.66 1.80
C ARG A 39 -10.82 -1.13 2.73
N ARG A 40 -9.55 -1.41 2.42
CA ARG A 40 -8.39 -1.05 3.22
C ARG A 40 -7.19 -0.73 2.34
N VAL A 41 -6.15 -0.17 2.95
CA VAL A 41 -4.83 -0.11 2.32
C VAL A 41 -4.16 -1.47 2.50
N ALA A 42 -3.65 -2.03 1.41
CA ALA A 42 -2.78 -3.20 1.40
C ALA A 42 -1.42 -2.81 0.82
N TYR A 43 -0.40 -3.63 1.09
CA TYR A 43 0.97 -3.38 0.66
C TYR A 43 1.49 -4.55 -0.14
N VAL A 44 2.27 -4.26 -1.18
CA VAL A 44 2.93 -5.25 -2.02
C VAL A 44 4.40 -4.90 -2.16
N LEU A 45 5.25 -5.90 -1.94
CA LEU A 45 6.65 -5.87 -2.31
C LEU A 45 6.79 -6.21 -3.80
N ILE A 46 7.46 -5.33 -4.53
CA ILE A 46 7.83 -5.47 -5.93
C ILE A 46 9.28 -5.93 -5.97
N ASN A 47 9.50 -7.13 -6.48
CA ASN A 47 10.83 -7.64 -6.76
C ASN A 47 11.03 -7.64 -8.28
N ASP A 48 11.78 -6.66 -8.77
CA ASP A 48 12.11 -6.61 -10.20
C ASP A 48 13.29 -7.53 -10.52
N ALA A 49 13.08 -8.45 -11.46
CA ALA A 49 14.10 -9.36 -11.94
C ALA A 49 14.16 -9.33 -13.47
N PRO A 50 15.32 -9.63 -14.09
CA PRO A 50 15.46 -9.64 -15.54
C PRO A 50 14.52 -10.64 -16.25
N SER A 51 14.02 -11.64 -15.52
CA SER A 51 13.03 -12.62 -15.98
C SER A 51 11.57 -12.15 -15.84
N GLY A 52 11.33 -10.97 -15.27
CA GLY A 52 10.02 -10.41 -14.95
C GLY A 52 9.90 -10.04 -13.47
N SER A 53 9.02 -9.09 -13.17
CA SER A 53 8.74 -8.64 -11.81
C SER A 53 7.83 -9.65 -11.08
N SER A 54 8.10 -9.88 -9.79
CA SER A 54 7.25 -10.68 -8.91
C SER A 54 6.71 -9.82 -7.76
N TYR A 55 5.50 -10.13 -7.34
CA TYR A 55 4.74 -9.38 -6.34
C TYR A 55 4.48 -10.25 -5.12
N GLU A 56 4.77 -9.74 -3.94
CA GLU A 56 4.54 -10.43 -2.67
C GLU A 56 3.73 -9.55 -1.71
N GLU A 57 2.71 -10.11 -1.07
CA GLU A 57 1.94 -9.37 -0.06
C GLU A 57 2.83 -9.00 1.12
N PHE A 58 2.77 -7.74 1.54
CA PHE A 58 3.49 -7.24 2.69
C PHE A 58 2.54 -6.85 3.82
N VAL A 59 2.81 -7.38 5.02
CA VAL A 59 2.06 -7.04 6.22
C VAL A 59 2.85 -6.03 7.05
N MET A 60 2.33 -4.81 7.14
CA MET A 60 2.88 -3.76 8.01
C MET A 60 2.52 -4.04 9.48
N ASP A 61 3.30 -4.87 10.16
CA ASP A 61 3.12 -5.15 11.58
C ASP A 61 3.59 -4.00 12.50
N ASP A 62 3.25 -4.08 13.78
CA ASP A 62 3.55 -3.04 14.77
C ASP A 62 5.05 -2.80 15.00
N ALA A 63 5.89 -3.83 14.89
CA ALA A 63 7.33 -3.66 15.03
C ALA A 63 7.90 -2.93 13.82
N GLN A 64 7.49 -3.34 12.61
CA GLN A 64 7.89 -2.70 11.37
C GLN A 64 7.43 -1.24 11.29
N TRP A 65 6.18 -0.97 11.67
CA TRP A 65 5.63 0.39 11.78
C TRP A 65 6.49 1.27 12.67
N ARG A 66 6.90 0.79 13.85
CA ARG A 66 7.71 1.57 14.79
C ARG A 66 9.10 1.89 14.26
N ILE A 67 9.68 1.01 13.45
CA ILE A 67 10.99 1.23 12.82
C ILE A 67 10.87 2.30 11.72
N TRP A 68 9.79 2.28 10.96
CA TRP A 68 9.60 3.17 9.80
C TRP A 68 8.82 4.45 10.09
N LEU A 69 8.24 4.60 11.28
CA LEU A 69 7.35 5.70 11.65
C LEU A 69 7.88 7.07 11.23
N SER A 70 9.10 7.43 11.64
CA SER A 70 9.65 8.75 11.33
C SER A 70 9.87 8.99 9.83
N TRP A 71 10.14 7.92 9.09
CA TRP A 71 10.29 7.99 7.64
C TRP A 71 8.93 8.09 6.93
N LEU A 72 7.92 7.35 7.39
CA LEU A 72 6.54 7.44 6.88
C LEU A 72 5.90 8.81 7.18
N GLU A 73 6.21 9.39 8.34
CA GLU A 73 5.80 10.77 8.67
C GLU A 73 6.41 11.79 7.71
N ALA A 74 7.69 11.62 7.34
CA ALA A 74 8.34 12.48 6.35
C ALA A 74 7.79 12.25 4.94
N TRP A 75 7.54 10.99 4.56
CA TRP A 75 6.97 10.65 3.26
C TRP A 75 5.61 11.31 3.04
N ILE A 76 4.79 11.45 4.08
CA ILE A 76 3.47 12.10 3.98
C ILE A 76 3.52 13.57 3.58
N ASP A 77 4.64 14.26 3.84
CA ASP A 77 4.83 15.67 3.45
C ASP A 77 5.06 15.81 1.94
N SER A 78 5.56 14.75 1.29
CA SER A 78 5.84 14.71 -0.16
C SER A 78 5.55 13.31 -0.73
N PRO A 79 4.27 12.90 -0.76
CA PRO A 79 3.90 11.55 -1.16
C PRO A 79 4.08 11.35 -2.67
N THR A 80 4.51 10.17 -3.06
CA THR A 80 4.66 9.78 -4.47
C THR A 80 3.58 8.75 -4.83
N PHE A 81 2.93 8.98 -5.97
CA PHE A 81 1.91 8.07 -6.49
C PHE A 81 2.17 7.74 -7.95
N SER A 82 1.90 6.49 -8.32
CA SER A 82 2.06 5.99 -9.68
C SER A 82 0.87 5.14 -10.10
N VAL A 83 0.60 5.12 -11.40
CA VAL A 83 -0.39 4.22 -12.00
C VAL A 83 0.29 2.90 -12.34
N ARG A 84 -0.28 1.79 -11.85
CA ARG A 84 0.19 0.41 -12.05
C ARG A 84 -0.98 -0.48 -12.49
N PRO A 85 -1.02 -0.93 -13.75
CA PRO A 85 -2.08 -1.82 -14.23
C PRO A 85 -2.11 -3.17 -13.51
N GLU A 86 -0.99 -3.61 -12.91
CA GLU A 86 -0.87 -4.86 -12.17
C GLU A 86 -1.75 -4.90 -10.91
N VAL A 87 -2.13 -3.74 -10.37
CA VAL A 87 -3.09 -3.65 -9.25
C VAL A 87 -4.40 -4.36 -9.58
N HIS A 88 -4.83 -4.37 -10.85
CA HIS A 88 -6.05 -5.08 -11.24
C HIS A 88 -5.95 -6.59 -11.02
N ASP A 89 -4.76 -7.16 -11.20
CA ASP A 89 -4.50 -8.59 -10.97
C ASP A 89 -4.48 -8.89 -9.47
N TRP A 90 -3.78 -8.06 -8.68
CA TRP A 90 -3.72 -8.21 -7.22
C TRP A 90 -5.11 -8.14 -6.56
N LEU A 91 -6.00 -7.29 -7.08
CA LEU A 91 -7.39 -7.18 -6.61
C LEU A 91 -8.25 -8.40 -6.99
N ALA A 92 -7.91 -9.11 -8.06
CA ALA A 92 -8.61 -10.34 -8.45
C ALA A 92 -8.18 -11.55 -7.62
N GLU A 93 -6.95 -11.52 -7.09
CA GLU A 93 -6.42 -12.53 -6.17
C GLU A 93 -6.94 -12.37 -4.74
N GLU A 94 -7.41 -11.16 -4.36
CA GLU A 94 -8.05 -10.95 -3.05
C GLU A 94 -9.38 -11.73 -3.04
N PRO A 95 -9.57 -12.71 -2.13
CA PRO A 95 -10.79 -13.49 -2.08
C PRO A 95 -11.99 -12.55 -1.90
N PRO A 96 -13.11 -12.80 -2.60
CA PRO A 96 -14.30 -11.97 -2.43
C PRO A 96 -14.65 -11.99 -0.95
N ALA A 97 -14.77 -10.82 -0.34
CA ALA A 97 -15.00 -10.74 1.09
C ALA A 97 -16.39 -11.23 1.54
N ASP A 98 -17.14 -11.85 0.63
CA ASP A 98 -18.34 -12.65 0.83
C ASP A 98 -17.99 -14.13 0.61
N ALA A 99 -16.95 -14.60 1.28
CA ALA A 99 -16.63 -16.03 1.40
C ALA A 99 -16.76 -16.42 2.88
N GLY A 100 -17.96 -16.18 3.40
CA GLY A 100 -18.36 -16.53 4.76
C GLY A 100 -19.84 -16.82 4.77
N GLU A 101 -20.20 -18.06 4.42
CA GLU A 101 -21.44 -18.71 4.85
C GLU A 101 -21.10 -19.82 5.85
#